data_AF-L9KMX7-F1
#
_entry.id   AF-L9KMX7-F1
#
_cell.length_a   1.000
_cell.length_b   1.000
_cell.length_c   1.000
_cell.angle_alpha   90.00
_cell.angle_beta   90.00
_cell.angle_gamma   90.00
#
_symmetry.space_group_name_H-M   'P 1'
#
loop_
_entity.id
_entity.type
_entity.pdbx_description
1 polymer ?
#
loop_
_entity_poly.entity_id
_entity_poly.type
_entity_poly.pdbx_seq_one_letter_code
_entity_poly.pdbx_strand_id
1 'polypeptide(L)' 'MPTKTLRITTRKTPCGKSSETWDCFQMRIHKQFIDLYRPSEIVKQITSISIEPGVEVEVTIADA' A
#
# COMPACT_ATOMS: atom_id res chain seq x y z
N MET A 1 6.76 3.82 7.30
CA MET A 1 5.58 3.82 8.22
C MET A 1 5.25 2.37 8.58
N PRO A 2 4.57 2.11 9.71
CA PRO A 2 4.12 0.76 10.03
C PRO A 2 3.20 0.19 8.94
N THR A 3 3.42 -1.06 8.56
CA THR A 3 2.58 -1.77 7.59
C THR A 3 1.17 -1.91 8.13
N LYS A 4 0.17 -1.44 7.38
CA LYS A 4 -1.24 -1.64 7.74
C LYS A 4 -1.68 -3.02 7.27
N THR A 5 -2.27 -3.81 8.15
CA THR A 5 -2.78 -5.14 7.83
C THR A 5 -4.30 -5.12 7.83
N LEU A 6 -4.92 -5.19 6.66
CA LEU A 6 -6.36 -5.38 6.53
C LEU A 6 -6.65 -6.87 6.64
N ARG A 7 -7.46 -7.25 7.62
CA ARG A 7 -7.82 -8.64 7.91
C ARG A 7 -9.29 -8.85 7.62
N ILE A 8 -9.61 -9.84 6.80
CA ILE A 8 -10.98 -10.29 6.55
C ILE A 8 -11.06 -11.75 6.94
N THR A 9 -11.90 -12.06 7.92
CA THR A 9 -12.18 -13.42 8.36
C THR A 9 -13.55 -13.81 7.84
N THR A 10 -13.62 -14.80 6.96
CA THR A 10 -14.89 -15.27 6.35
C THR A 10 -15.07 -16.75 6.58
N ARG A 11 -16.32 -17.19 6.64
CA ARG A 11 -16.62 -18.63 6.65
C ARG A 11 -16.27 -19.20 5.28
N LYS A 12 -15.65 -20.39 5.25
CA LYS A 12 -15.35 -21.09 3.98
C LYS A 12 -16.61 -21.44 3.21
N THR A 13 -17.65 -21.82 3.93
CA THR A 13 -18.91 -22.31 3.35
C THR A 13 -19.90 -21.16 3.14
N PRO A 14 -20.50 -21.03 1.94
CA PRO A 14 -21.47 -19.96 1.65
C PRO A 14 -22.84 -20.18 2.32
N CYS A 15 -23.25 -21.44 2.55
CA CYS A 15 -24.60 -21.79 3.03
C CYS A 15 -24.67 -22.28 4.49
N GLY A 16 -23.54 -22.27 5.20
CA GLY A 16 -23.50 -22.50 6.65
C GLY A 16 -23.80 -23.92 7.16
N LYS A 17 -23.99 -24.91 6.28
CA LYS A 17 -24.35 -26.30 6.64
C LYS A 17 -23.15 -27.26 6.84
N SER A 18 -21.93 -26.78 6.68
CA SER A 18 -20.69 -27.57 6.89
C SER A 18 -20.05 -27.25 8.23
N SER A 19 -19.07 -28.07 8.64
CA SER A 19 -18.14 -27.81 9.73
C SER A 19 -17.65 -26.36 9.75
N GLU A 20 -17.57 -25.79 10.95
CA GLU A 20 -17.17 -24.40 11.19
C GLU A 20 -15.70 -24.20 10.83
N THR A 21 -15.49 -23.81 9.57
CA THR A 21 -14.17 -23.55 9.02
C THR A 21 -14.12 -22.11 8.52
N TRP A 22 -13.01 -21.45 8.83
CA TRP A 22 -12.81 -20.02 8.60
C TRP A 22 -11.55 -19.80 7.77
N ASP A 23 -11.62 -18.88 6.83
CA ASP A 23 -10.47 -18.33 6.13
C ASP A 23 -10.09 -16.98 6.71
N CYS A 24 -8.78 -16.74 6.79
CA CYS A 24 -8.20 -15.51 7.29
C CYS A 24 -7.41 -14.83 6.18
N PHE A 25 -8.08 -14.01 5.36
CA PHE A 25 -7.43 -13.24 4.32
C PHE A 25 -6.72 -12.02 4.91
N GLN A 26 -5.53 -11.72 4.38
CA GLN A 26 -4.74 -10.56 4.76
C GLN A 26 -4.33 -9.76 3.52
N MET A 27 -4.55 -8.46 3.56
CA MET A 27 -3.93 -7.50 2.64
C MET A 27 -2.95 -6.64 3.45
N ARG A 28 -1.70 -6.56 3.00
CA ARG A 28 -0.64 -5.80 3.67
C ARG A 28 -0.31 -4.57 2.84
N ILE A 29 -0.58 -3.39 3.40
CA ILE A 29 -0.31 -2.11 2.76
C ILE A 29 1.00 -1.57 3.33
N HIS A 30 2.01 -1.49 2.48
CA HIS A 30 3.33 -0.96 2.82
C HIS A 30 3.39 0.51 2.41
N LYS A 31 3.62 1.40 3.38
CA LYS A 31 3.81 2.84 3.11
C LYS A 31 5.19 3.28 3.57
N GLN A 32 5.94 3.85 2.65
CA GLN A 32 7.23 4.49 2.88
C GLN A 32 7.12 5.98 2.58
N PHE A 33 8.03 6.76 3.15
CA PHE A 33 8.09 8.20 2.94
C PHE A 33 9.55 8.61 2.86
N ILE A 34 9.85 9.50 1.92
CA ILE A 34 11.20 9.99 1.64
C ILE A 34 11.10 11.51 1.58
N ASP A 35 11.81 12.17 2.49
CA ASP A 35 11.97 13.62 2.47
C ASP A 35 13.20 14.01 1.66
N LEU A 36 13.04 14.96 0.75
CA LEU A 36 14.11 15.49 -0.09
C LEU A 36 14.12 17.02 0.00
N TYR A 37 15.25 17.59 0.39
CA TYR A 37 15.48 19.02 0.30
C TYR A 37 16.22 19.37 -1.00
N ARG A 38 15.47 19.54 -2.09
CA ARG A 38 15.98 19.83 -3.44
C ARG A 38 14.96 20.65 -4.25
N PRO A 39 15.41 21.39 -5.27
CA PRO A 39 14.51 22.09 -6.19
C PRO A 39 13.59 21.11 -6.93
N SER A 40 12.39 21.58 -7.29
CA SER A 40 11.30 20.76 -7.86
C SER A 40 11.66 20.09 -9.19
N GLU A 41 12.60 20.65 -9.96
CA GLU A 41 13.09 20.06 -11.22
C GLU A 41 13.78 18.70 -11.00
N ILE A 42 14.62 18.60 -9.97
CA ILE A 42 15.35 17.37 -9.65
C ILE A 42 14.38 16.31 -9.09
N VAL A 43 13.38 16.74 -8.31
CA VAL A 43 12.36 15.83 -7.73
C VAL A 43 11.54 15.15 -8.83
N LYS A 44 11.16 15.90 -9.88
CA LYS A 44 10.44 15.36 -11.04
C LYS A 44 11.25 14.35 -11.84
N GLN A 45 12.57 14.57 -11.94
CA GLN A 45 13.45 13.63 -12.63
C GLN A 45 13.57 12.30 -11.85
N ILE A 46 13.65 12.36 -10.52
CA ILE A 46 13.72 11.16 -9.67
C ILE A 46 12.44 10.35 -9.76
N THR A 47 11.27 10.99 -9.78
CA THR A 47 9.97 10.31 -9.86
C THR A 47 9.66 9.74 -11.24
N SER A 48 10.40 10.17 -12.28
CA SER A 48 10.27 9.64 -13.64
C SER A 48 11.01 8.31 -13.88
N ILE A 49 11.85 7.88 -12.93
CA ILE A 49 12.58 6.61 -13.01
C ILE A 49 11.60 5.45 -12.81
N SER A 50 11.85 4.31 -13.46
CA SER A 50 10.97 3.14 -13.55
C SER A 50 10.25 2.79 -12.24
N ILE A 51 8.97 3.14 -12.17
CA ILE A 51 8.05 2.71 -11.11
C ILE A 51 7.56 1.32 -11.47
N GLU A 52 7.69 0.37 -10.55
CA GLU A 52 7.12 -0.97 -10.74
C GLU A 52 5.59 -0.91 -10.74
N PRO A 53 4.90 -1.67 -11.62
CA PRO A 53 3.45 -1.70 -11.66
C PRO A 53 2.89 -2.23 -10.33
N GLY A 54 2.02 -1.45 -9.69
CA GLY A 54 1.43 -1.78 -8.38
C GLY A 54 1.93 -0.93 -7.21
N VAL A 55 2.83 0.01 -7.46
CA VAL A 55 3.26 1.02 -6.47
C VAL A 55 2.59 2.36 -6.77
N GLU A 56 1.81 2.87 -5.81
CA GLU A 56 1.26 4.23 -5.86
C GLU A 56 2.24 5.20 -5.19
N VAL A 57 2.59 6.26 -5.90
CA VAL A 57 3.53 7.30 -5.43
C VAL A 57 2.83 8.65 -5.46
N GLU A 58 2.77 9.30 -4.29
CA GLU A 58 2.31 10.69 -4.13
C GLU A 58 3.51 11.60 -3.89
N VAL A 59 3.54 12.75 -4.57
CA VAL A 59 4.62 13.74 -4.45
C VAL A 59 4.05 15.04 -3.92
N THR A 60 4.59 15.52 -2.81
CA THR A 60 4.22 16.81 -2.21
C THR A 60 5.42 17.75 -2.26
N ILE A 61 5.25 18.91 -2.88
CA ILE A 61 6.25 19.98 -2.90
C ILE A 61 5.91 20.93 -1.75
N ALA A 62 6.79 21.04 -0.76
CA ALA A 62 6.71 22.09 0.24
C ALA A 62 7.37 23.34 -0.33
N ASP A 63 6.56 24.29 -0.80
CA ASP A 63 7.05 25.65 -1.05
C ASP A 63 7.37 26.31 0.29
N ALA A 64 8.55 26.94 0.37
CA ALA A 64 8.97 27.73 1.53
C ALA A 64 8.23 29.07 1.60
#